data_AF-A0A7S2UX67-F1
#
_entry.id   AF-A0A7S2UX67-F1
#
_cell.length_a   1.000
_cell.length_b   1.000
_cell.length_c   1.000
_cell.angle_alpha   90.00
_cell.angle_beta   90.00
_cell.angle_gamma   90.00
#
_symmetry.space_group_name_H-M   'P 1'
#
loop_
_entity.id
_entity.type
_entity.pdbx_description
1 polymer ?
#
loop_
_entity_poly.entity_id
_entity_poly.type
_entity_poly.pdbx_seq_one_letter_code
_entity_poly.pdbx_strand_id
1 'polypeptide(L)'
;TDEMAKENWEKYGNPDGKQALEVSIGLPTFLLEEGNHNMILIVYLLVLVVIIPVIVGLWYAQSKQFGEKNVMYDTYAFFNHMLSENCHLKMLPETLAGASEFHKLNAPVSEEQQAFAKLHNTLKKLKAGGGGGG
;
A
#
# COMPACT_ATOMS: atom_id res chain seq x y z
N THR A 1 -6.17 -15.38 -64.12
CA THR A 1 -6.72 -15.21 -62.75
C THR A 1 -5.99 -16.25 -61.92
N ASP A 2 -4.84 -15.99 -61.31
CA ASP A 2 -4.53 -14.95 -60.33
C ASP A 2 -3.04 -14.57 -60.39
N GLU A 3 -2.71 -13.45 -61.02
CA GLU A 3 -1.31 -12.93 -61.04
C GLU A 3 -0.87 -12.46 -59.64
N MET A 4 -1.84 -12.02 -58.82
CA MET A 4 -1.58 -11.54 -57.46
C MET A 4 -1.12 -12.66 -56.50
N ALA A 5 -1.63 -13.87 -56.65
CA ALA A 5 -1.27 -14.99 -55.79
C ALA A 5 0.18 -15.45 -56.02
N LYS A 6 0.66 -15.36 -57.26
CA LYS A 6 2.05 -15.71 -57.62
C LYS A 6 3.05 -14.66 -57.10
N GLU A 7 2.70 -13.38 -57.18
CA GLU A 7 3.56 -12.30 -56.67
C GLU A 7 3.65 -12.32 -55.13
N ASN A 8 2.56 -12.68 -54.44
CA ASN A 8 2.57 -12.89 -52.99
C ASN A 8 3.44 -14.08 -52.56
N TRP A 9 3.50 -15.13 -53.39
CA TRP A 9 4.37 -16.29 -53.12
C TRP A 9 5.85 -15.93 -53.22
N GLU A 10 6.26 -15.17 -54.24
CA GLU A 10 7.65 -14.75 -54.41
C GLU A 10 8.10 -13.75 -53.33
N LYS A 11 7.21 -12.86 -52.88
CA LYS A 11 7.55 -11.87 -51.85
C LYS A 11 7.46 -12.39 -50.41
N TYR A 12 6.55 -13.32 -50.11
CA TYR A 12 6.21 -13.68 -48.73
C TYR A 12 6.17 -15.19 -48.44
N GLY A 13 6.39 -16.06 -49.43
CA GLY A 13 6.55 -17.51 -49.24
C GLY A 13 5.28 -18.29 -48.83
N ASN A 14 4.12 -17.65 -48.83
CA ASN A 14 2.81 -18.25 -48.53
C ASN A 14 1.73 -17.54 -49.37
N PRO A 15 0.65 -18.22 -49.84
CA PRO A 15 -0.35 -17.62 -50.72
C PRO A 15 -1.25 -16.61 -49.98
N ASP A 16 -1.21 -16.59 -48.65
CA ASP A 16 -1.97 -15.68 -47.78
C ASP A 16 -1.32 -14.29 -47.58
N GLY A 17 -0.16 -14.02 -48.21
CA GLY A 17 0.53 -12.72 -48.06
C GLY A 17 1.10 -12.50 -46.65
N LYS A 18 1.57 -11.26 -46.34
CA LYS A 18 2.19 -10.92 -45.04
C LYS A 18 1.25 -11.31 -43.90
N GLN A 19 1.58 -12.41 -43.23
CA GLN A 19 1.03 -12.73 -41.93
C GLN A 19 1.68 -11.76 -40.92
N ALA A 20 1.22 -10.52 -40.94
CA ALA A 20 1.49 -9.59 -39.87
C ALA A 20 0.86 -10.22 -38.64
N LEU A 21 1.71 -10.73 -37.74
CA LEU A 21 1.37 -10.89 -36.34
C LEU A 21 1.08 -9.48 -35.80
N GLU A 22 -0.06 -8.90 -36.18
CA GLU A 22 -0.73 -7.86 -35.41
C GLU A 22 -1.15 -8.52 -34.10
N VAL A 23 -0.17 -8.69 -33.21
CA VAL A 23 -0.46 -8.84 -31.80
C VAL A 23 -1.05 -7.50 -31.40
N SER A 24 -2.35 -7.37 -31.58
CA SER A 24 -3.15 -6.30 -31.01
C SER A 24 -3.14 -6.48 -29.50
N ILE A 25 -2.00 -6.14 -28.89
CA ILE A 25 -1.93 -5.83 -27.47
C ILE A 25 -2.97 -4.73 -27.29
N GLY A 26 -4.08 -5.02 -26.62
CA GLY A 26 -5.24 -4.14 -26.42
C GLY A 26 -4.93 -2.91 -25.54
N LEU A 27 -3.71 -2.39 -25.61
CA LEU A 27 -3.33 -1.12 -25.04
C LEU A 27 -3.95 -0.01 -25.89
N PRO A 28 -4.70 0.92 -25.27
CA PRO A 28 -5.36 2.00 -25.99
C PRO A 28 -4.34 2.84 -26.77
N THR A 29 -4.63 3.13 -28.04
CA THR A 29 -3.77 3.88 -28.98
C THR A 29 -3.39 5.27 -28.48
N PHE A 30 -4.15 5.85 -27.55
CA PHE A 30 -3.82 7.11 -26.87
C PHE A 30 -2.52 7.02 -26.03
N LEU A 31 -2.13 5.84 -25.53
CA LEU A 31 -0.84 5.66 -24.84
C LEU A 31 0.37 5.65 -25.81
N LEU A 32 0.11 5.48 -27.11
CA LEU A 32 1.10 5.33 -28.18
C LEU A 32 1.13 6.52 -29.16
N GLU A 33 0.40 7.58 -28.85
CA GLU A 33 0.24 8.73 -29.74
C GLU A 33 1.56 9.51 -29.89
N GLU A 34 2.09 9.59 -31.10
CA GLU A 34 3.48 10.02 -31.40
C GLU A 34 3.83 11.41 -30.90
N GLY A 35 2.85 12.30 -30.74
CA GLY A 35 3.07 13.68 -30.30
C GLY A 35 3.63 13.80 -28.88
N ASN A 36 3.22 12.91 -27.96
CA ASN A 36 3.61 12.97 -26.53
C ASN A 36 4.03 11.61 -25.94
N HIS A 37 4.10 10.56 -26.76
CA HIS A 37 4.48 9.20 -26.35
C HIS A 37 5.76 9.16 -25.50
N ASN A 38 6.81 9.89 -25.88
CA ASN A 38 8.08 9.92 -25.14
C ASN A 38 7.92 10.45 -23.71
N MET A 39 7.11 11.50 -23.52
CA MET A 39 6.87 12.10 -22.20
C MET A 39 6.11 11.12 -21.31
N ILE A 40 5.09 10.45 -21.85
CA ILE A 40 4.28 9.45 -21.15
C ILE A 40 5.14 8.24 -20.76
N LEU A 41 6.01 7.80 -21.66
CA LEU A 41 6.92 6.68 -21.43
C LEU A 41 7.92 6.98 -20.30
N ILE A 42 8.50 8.19 -20.28
CA ILE A 42 9.42 8.62 -19.22
C ILE A 42 8.70 8.72 -17.88
N VAL A 43 7.50 9.31 -17.85
CA VAL A 43 6.68 9.40 -16.63
C VAL A 43 6.31 8.02 -16.12
N TYR A 44 5.93 7.09 -17.01
CA TYR A 44 5.62 5.72 -16.63
C TYR A 44 6.82 5.01 -15.99
N LEU A 45 8.01 5.16 -16.60
CA LEU A 45 9.24 4.57 -16.08
C LEU A 45 9.62 5.20 -14.72
N LEU A 46 9.48 6.51 -14.57
CA LEU A 46 9.69 7.21 -13.29
C LEU A 46 8.71 6.74 -12.22
N VAL A 47 7.42 6.63 -12.55
CA VAL A 47 6.40 6.14 -11.63
C VAL A 47 6.73 4.71 -11.19
N LEU A 48 7.13 3.84 -12.11
CA LEU A 48 7.51 2.47 -11.78
C LEU A 48 8.73 2.45 -10.86
N VAL A 49 9.77 3.25 -11.15
CA VAL A 49 11.01 3.30 -10.38
C VAL A 49 10.87 4.03 -9.04
N VAL A 50 9.86 4.88 -8.85
CA VAL A 50 9.69 5.66 -7.60
C VAL A 50 8.53 5.16 -6.77
N ILE A 51 7.33 5.02 -7.35
CA ILE A 51 6.11 4.68 -6.61
C ILE A 51 6.19 3.25 -6.06
N ILE A 52 6.63 2.29 -6.88
CA ILE A 52 6.74 0.88 -6.44
C ILE A 52 7.69 0.73 -5.25
N PRO A 53 8.95 1.20 -5.28
CA PRO A 53 9.83 1.06 -4.13
C PRO A 53 9.39 1.87 -2.92
N VAL A 54 8.66 2.97 -3.09
CA VAL A 54 8.07 3.69 -1.93
C VAL A 54 7.00 2.84 -1.25
N ILE A 55 6.05 2.28 -2.01
CA ILE A 55 4.99 1.44 -1.44
C ILE A 55 5.59 0.19 -0.80
N VAL A 56 6.51 -0.48 -1.50
CA VAL A 56 7.21 -1.66 -0.99
C VAL A 56 8.06 -1.30 0.24
N GLY A 57 8.72 -0.14 0.24
CA GLY A 57 9.52 0.35 1.36
C GLY A 57 8.68 0.63 2.59
N LEU A 58 7.52 1.29 2.43
CA LEU A 58 6.57 1.54 3.51
C LEU A 58 5.97 0.23 4.04
N TRP A 59 5.58 -0.69 3.14
CA TRP A 59 5.07 -2.00 3.53
C TRP A 59 6.13 -2.83 4.24
N TYR A 60 7.36 -2.85 3.74
CA TYR A 60 8.48 -3.56 4.34
C TYR A 60 8.87 -2.95 5.70
N ALA A 61 8.86 -1.63 5.84
CA ALA A 61 9.11 -0.97 7.12
C ALA A 61 8.06 -1.37 8.17
N GLN A 62 6.78 -1.41 7.77
CA GLN A 62 5.69 -1.86 8.63
C GLN A 62 5.81 -3.35 8.95
N SER A 63 6.17 -4.18 7.97
CA SER A 63 6.30 -5.63 8.13
C SER A 63 7.52 -6.01 8.98
N LYS A 64 8.66 -5.32 8.83
CA LYS A 64 9.89 -5.57 9.59
C LYS A 64 9.74 -5.31 11.08
N GLN A 65 8.75 -4.52 11.50
CA GLN A 65 8.49 -4.29 12.93
C GLN A 65 8.00 -5.57 13.64
N PHE A 66 7.44 -6.53 12.90
CA PHE A 66 6.90 -7.78 13.44
C PHE A 66 7.82 -8.96 13.07
N GLY A 67 8.16 -9.79 14.06
CA GLY A 67 8.85 -11.05 13.81
C GLY A 67 7.92 -12.15 13.27
N GLU A 68 8.46 -13.35 13.02
CA GLU A 68 7.71 -14.53 12.51
C GLU A 68 6.48 -14.90 13.36
N LYS A 69 6.48 -14.53 14.64
CA LYS A 69 5.38 -14.79 15.58
C LYS A 69 4.38 -13.64 15.72
N ASN A 70 4.45 -12.63 14.83
CA ASN A 70 3.70 -11.35 14.96
C ASN A 70 4.00 -10.59 16.26
N VAL A 71 5.13 -10.88 16.90
CA VAL A 71 5.59 -10.18 18.10
C VAL A 71 6.59 -9.11 17.68
N MET A 72 6.46 -7.91 18.26
CA MET A 72 7.40 -6.82 17.99
C MET A 72 8.79 -7.17 18.53
N TYR A 73 9.84 -6.95 17.75
CA TYR A 73 11.22 -7.26 18.18
C TYR A 73 11.62 -6.59 19.50
N ASP A 74 11.07 -5.41 19.76
CA ASP A 74 11.25 -4.66 20.99
C ASP A 74 10.65 -5.39 22.21
N THR A 75 9.43 -5.92 22.09
CA THR A 75 8.81 -6.79 23.09
C THR A 75 9.67 -8.03 23.37
N TYR A 76 10.24 -8.63 22.31
CA TYR A 76 11.07 -9.82 22.44
C TYR A 76 12.39 -9.53 23.19
N ALA A 77 13.06 -8.42 22.88
CA ALA A 77 14.26 -7.99 23.59
C ALA A 77 13.97 -7.69 25.07
N PHE A 78 12.86 -6.99 25.35
CA PHE A 78 12.39 -6.71 26.70
C PHE A 78 12.10 -8.01 27.50
N PHE A 79 11.41 -8.97 26.89
CA PHE A 79 11.12 -10.26 27.51
C PHE A 79 12.38 -11.07 27.77
N ASN A 80 13.32 -11.09 26.82
CA ASN A 80 14.57 -11.82 26.98
C ASN A 80 15.38 -11.27 28.16
N HIS A 81 15.44 -9.95 28.35
CA HIS A 81 16.12 -9.35 29.50
C HIS A 81 15.39 -9.61 30.82
N MET A 82 14.07 -9.40 30.87
CA MET A 82 13.27 -9.53 32.11
C MET A 82 13.10 -10.98 32.57
N LEU A 83 13.04 -11.94 31.64
CA LEU A 83 12.85 -13.36 31.97
C LEU A 83 14.17 -14.08 32.35
N SER A 84 15.33 -13.58 31.90
CA SER A 84 16.62 -14.27 32.10
C SER A 84 17.32 -13.93 33.42
N GLU A 85 17.12 -12.73 33.97
CA GLU A 85 17.93 -12.27 35.10
C GLU A 85 17.28 -12.50 36.48
N ASN A 86 15.97 -12.30 36.67
CA ASN A 86 15.30 -12.42 37.98
C ASN A 86 13.80 -12.76 37.88
N CYS A 87 13.43 -13.80 37.13
CA CYS A 87 12.02 -14.12 36.92
C CYS A 87 11.40 -14.82 38.14
N HIS A 88 10.75 -14.03 39.01
CA HIS A 88 9.82 -14.56 40.01
C HIS A 88 8.41 -14.64 39.44
N LEU A 89 7.65 -15.69 39.81
CA LEU A 89 6.27 -15.89 39.32
C LEU A 89 5.33 -14.70 39.56
N LYS A 90 5.61 -13.88 40.58
CA LYS A 90 4.84 -12.67 40.91
C LYS A 90 5.09 -11.50 39.94
N MET A 91 6.24 -11.47 39.27
CA MET A 91 6.62 -10.43 38.31
C MET A 91 6.17 -10.73 36.88
N LEU A 92 5.85 -11.99 36.56
CA LEU A 92 5.29 -12.36 35.25
C LEU A 92 4.11 -11.50 34.76
N PRO A 93 3.08 -11.19 35.57
CA PRO A 93 1.99 -10.33 35.11
C PRO A 93 2.47 -8.89 34.81
N GLU A 94 3.44 -8.37 35.55
CA GLU A 94 4.03 -7.05 35.32
C GLU A 94 4.87 -7.02 34.04
N THR A 95 5.73 -8.03 33.84
CA THR A 95 6.52 -8.18 32.61
C THR A 95 5.62 -8.33 31.38
N LEU A 96 4.52 -9.09 31.48
CA LEU A 96 3.54 -9.22 30.40
C LEU A 96 2.87 -7.86 30.10
N ALA A 97 2.44 -7.13 31.13
CA ALA A 97 1.83 -5.82 30.98
C ALA A 97 2.79 -4.78 30.36
N GLY A 98 4.09 -4.93 30.57
CA GLY A 98 5.15 -4.08 30.02
C GLY A 98 5.49 -4.32 28.54
N ALA A 99 4.83 -5.25 27.84
CA ALA A 99 5.09 -5.47 26.42
C ALA A 99 4.78 -4.22 25.59
N SER A 100 5.71 -3.81 24.71
CA SER A 100 5.61 -2.62 23.87
C SER A 100 4.38 -2.63 22.94
N GLU A 101 3.79 -3.80 22.67
CA GLU A 101 2.53 -3.93 21.93
C GLU A 101 1.34 -3.30 22.66
N PHE A 102 1.31 -3.35 23.99
CA PHE A 102 0.26 -2.72 24.79
C PHE A 102 0.36 -1.19 24.77
N HIS A 103 1.52 -0.61 24.44
CA HIS A 103 1.66 0.84 24.30
C HIS A 103 0.78 1.38 23.16
N LYS A 104 0.58 0.63 22.07
CA LYS A 104 -0.32 1.03 20.98
C LYS A 104 -1.80 0.98 21.40
N LEU A 105 -2.15 0.09 22.33
CA LEU A 105 -3.51 -0.04 22.86
C LEU A 105 -3.80 0.97 23.98
N ASN A 106 -2.79 1.31 24.77
CA ASN A 106 -2.87 2.28 25.87
C ASN A 106 -2.42 3.69 25.44
N ALA A 107 -2.15 3.89 24.15
CA ALA A 107 -1.90 5.21 23.61
C ALA A 107 -3.13 6.08 23.91
N PRO A 108 -2.96 7.29 24.48
CA PRO A 108 -4.08 8.21 24.61
C PRO A 108 -4.70 8.36 23.22
N VAL A 109 -6.03 8.22 23.14
CA VAL A 109 -6.85 8.54 21.96
C VAL A 109 -6.20 9.70 21.24
N SER A 110 -5.91 9.56 19.94
CA SER A 110 -5.11 10.56 19.21
C SER A 110 -5.62 11.96 19.50
N GLU A 111 -4.74 12.96 19.62
CA GLU A 111 -5.16 14.32 19.99
C GLU A 111 -6.31 14.82 19.10
N GLU A 112 -6.32 14.41 17.84
CA GLU A 112 -7.41 14.60 16.89
C GLU A 112 -8.73 13.98 17.36
N GLN A 113 -8.74 12.69 17.71
CA GLN A 113 -9.94 11.99 18.19
C GLN A 113 -10.46 12.61 19.50
N GLN A 114 -9.59 13.08 20.40
CA GLN A 114 -10.00 13.81 21.60
C GLN A 114 -10.57 15.21 21.26
N ALA A 115 -9.98 15.91 20.31
CA ALA A 115 -10.46 17.21 19.83
C ALA A 115 -11.84 17.09 19.17
N PHE A 116 -12.04 16.08 18.31
CA PHE A 116 -13.33 15.75 17.70
C PHE A 116 -14.38 15.38 18.76
N ALA A 117 -14.02 14.58 19.77
CA ALA A 117 -14.93 14.23 20.86
C ALA A 117 -15.34 15.45 21.69
N LYS A 118 -14.40 16.37 22.00
CA LYS A 118 -14.69 17.63 22.68
C LYS A 118 -15.61 18.52 21.85
N LEU A 119 -15.33 18.68 20.56
CA LEU A 119 -16.11 19.49 19.64
C LEU A 119 -17.53 18.95 19.46
N HIS A 120 -17.68 17.64 19.30
CA HIS A 120 -18.97 16.96 19.24
C HIS A 120 -19.80 17.19 20.51
N ASN A 121 -19.17 17.09 21.69
CA ASN A 121 -19.84 17.35 22.96
C ASN A 121 -20.27 18.82 23.11
N THR A 122 -19.47 19.77 22.63
CA THR A 122 -19.83 21.20 22.61
C THR A 122 -21.01 21.46 21.69
N LEU A 123 -21.01 20.90 20.48
CA LEU A 123 -22.14 21.04 19.53
C LEU A 123 -23.43 20.42 20.08
N LYS A 124 -23.33 19.25 20.73
CA LYS A 124 -24.48 18.61 21.38
C LYS A 124 -25.08 19.49 22.49
N LYS A 125 -24.23 20.13 23.31
CA LYS A 125 -24.68 21.06 24.36
C LYS A 125 -25.34 22.31 23.80
N LEU A 126 -24.77 22.90 22.74
CA LEU A 126 -25.34 24.08 22.08
C LEU A 126 -26.69 23.75 21.42
N LYS A 127 -26.80 22.60 20.75
CA LYS A 127 -28.05 22.12 20.17
C LYS A 127 -29.13 21.82 21.21
N ALA A 128 -28.75 21.29 22.37
CA ALA A 128 -29.69 21.02 23.48
C ALA A 128 -30.12 22.30 24.22
N GLY A 129 -29.25 23.32 24.30
CA GLY A 129 -29.56 24.60 24.94
C GLY A 129 -30.36 25.58 24.06
N GLY A 130 -30.39 25.39 22.74
CA GLY A 130 -31.09 26.27 21.80
C GLY A 130 -32.58 25.98 21.58
N GLY A 131 -33.16 25.00 22.30
CA GLY A 131 -34.55 24.58 22.13
C GLY A 131 -35.58 25.22 23.08
N GLY A 132 -35.16 26.14 23.95
CA GLY A 132 -36.02 26.80 24.93
C GLY A 132 -36.10 28.31 24.69
N GLY A 133 -36.86 28.73 23.68
CA GLY A 133 -37.04 30.14 23.33
C GLY A 133 -38.05 30.29 22.21
N GLY A 134 -39.27 29.81 22.45
CA GLY A 134 -40.47 30.11 21.67
C GLY A 134 -41.49 30.76 22.60
#